data_AF-A0A2D5S6U5-F1
#
_entry.id   AF-A0A2D5S6U5-F1
#
_cell.length_a   1.000
_cell.length_b   1.000
_cell.length_c   1.000
_cell.angle_alpha   90.00
_cell.angle_beta   90.00
_cell.angle_gamma   90.00
#
_symmetry.space_group_name_H-M   'P 1'
#
loop_
_entity.id
_entity.type
_entity.pdbx_description
1 polymer ?
#
loop_
_entity_poly.entity_id
_entity_poly.type
_entity_poly.pdbx_seq_one_letter_code
_entity_poly.pdbx_strand_id
1 'polypeptide(L)'
;DARRAVRMFENLGVEVLGIVENMSHFVGDDGKEYDLFGKGGAEVLAQTMGLPFLGAVPIPPGLRINSDSGNPTLNWEDPALASAFDGLSTLTASRISVAASQGKYQMPTISVS
;
A
#
# COMPACT_ATOMS: atom_id res chain seq x y z
N ASP A 1 1.35 -11.77 11.97
CA ASP A 1 0.06 -11.96 11.27
C ASP A 1 0.23 -12.07 9.76
N ALA A 2 0.80 -11.05 9.10
CA ALA A 2 1.01 -11.00 7.64
C ALA A 2 1.61 -12.28 6.99
N ARG A 3 2.62 -12.93 7.60
CA ARG A 3 3.14 -14.25 7.12
C ARG A 3 2.08 -15.33 6.99
N ARG A 4 1.13 -15.39 7.93
CA ARG A 4 0.05 -16.37 7.93
C ARG A 4 -0.99 -16.00 6.86
N ALA A 5 -1.31 -14.72 6.72
CA ALA A 5 -2.22 -14.23 5.67
C ALA A 5 -1.70 -14.55 4.27
N VAL A 6 -0.41 -14.30 3.99
CA VAL A 6 0.21 -14.65 2.70
C VAL A 6 0.06 -16.15 2.41
N ARG A 7 0.42 -17.02 3.37
CA ARG A 7 0.26 -18.48 3.21
C ARG A 7 -1.19 -18.91 3.03
N MET A 8 -2.14 -18.21 3.64
CA MET A 8 -3.57 -18.47 3.44
C MET A 8 -3.97 -18.15 2.00
N PHE A 9 -3.55 -17.00 1.44
CA PHE A 9 -3.83 -16.65 0.05
C PHE A 9 -3.20 -17.65 -0.92
N GLU A 10 -1.95 -18.07 -0.68
CA GLU A 10 -1.28 -19.12 -1.46
C GLU A 10 -2.08 -20.42 -1.47
N ASN A 11 -2.57 -20.87 -0.30
CA ASN A 11 -3.38 -22.09 -0.18
C ASN A 11 -4.73 -21.98 -0.89
N LEU A 12 -5.29 -20.77 -0.99
CA LEU A 12 -6.54 -20.50 -1.70
C LEU A 12 -6.31 -20.27 -3.21
N GLY A 13 -5.07 -20.35 -3.70
CA GLY A 13 -4.71 -20.07 -5.09
C GLY A 13 -4.89 -18.60 -5.48
N VAL A 14 -4.96 -17.70 -4.49
CA VAL A 14 -5.05 -16.25 -4.71
C VAL A 14 -3.65 -15.68 -4.84
N GLU A 15 -3.37 -15.02 -5.95
CA GLU A 15 -2.08 -14.38 -6.18
C GLU A 15 -1.90 -13.15 -5.30
N VAL A 16 -0.77 -13.08 -4.60
CA VAL A 16 -0.39 -11.91 -3.78
C VAL A 16 0.44 -10.97 -4.64
N LEU A 17 -0.14 -9.83 -5.02
CA LEU A 17 0.53 -8.83 -5.87
C LEU A 17 1.69 -8.10 -5.15
N GLY A 18 1.68 -8.08 -3.82
CA GLY A 18 2.73 -7.50 -3.00
C GLY A 18 2.26 -7.18 -1.58
N ILE A 19 3.14 -6.54 -0.82
CA ILE A 19 2.95 -6.16 0.59
C ILE A 19 3.05 -4.63 0.72
N VAL A 20 2.13 -4.05 1.47
CA VAL A 20 2.13 -2.62 1.86
C VAL A 20 2.38 -2.51 3.35
N GLU A 21 3.25 -1.58 3.76
CA GLU A 21 3.36 -1.19 5.17
C GLU A 21 2.37 -0.07 5.49
N ASN A 22 1.31 -0.39 6.22
CA ASN A 22 0.36 0.61 6.70
C ASN A 22 0.86 1.24 8.00
N MET A 23 0.53 2.52 8.23
CA MET A 23 0.89 3.28 9.44
C MET A 23 2.40 3.26 9.74
N SER A 24 3.22 3.45 8.71
CA SER A 24 4.67 3.25 8.80
C SER A 24 5.37 4.22 9.75
N HIS A 25 4.91 5.47 9.79
CA HIS A 25 5.41 6.50 10.69
C HIS A 25 4.37 7.60 10.90
N PHE A 26 4.59 8.38 11.95
CA PHE A 26 3.85 9.59 12.28
C PHE A 26 4.85 10.75 12.41
N VAL A 27 4.53 11.90 11.80
CA VAL A 27 5.32 13.13 12.00
C VAL A 27 4.58 14.00 13.01
N GLY A 28 5.22 14.26 14.15
CA GLY A 28 4.66 15.11 15.19
C GLY A 28 4.77 16.60 14.85
N ASP A 29 4.08 17.43 15.62
CA ASP A 29 4.13 18.90 15.48
C ASP A 29 5.54 19.47 15.69
N ASP A 30 6.44 18.70 16.32
CA ASP A 30 7.87 19.02 16.46
C ASP A 30 8.72 18.65 15.23
N GLY A 31 8.08 18.16 14.16
CA GLY A 31 8.71 17.73 12.91
C GLY A 31 9.47 16.42 13.01
N LYS A 32 9.42 15.73 14.16
CA LYS A 32 10.09 14.44 14.32
C LYS A 32 9.22 13.30 13.80
N GLU A 33 9.91 12.31 13.25
CA GLU A 33 9.31 11.05 12.83
C GLU A 33 9.27 10.07 14.02
N TYR A 34 8.11 9.45 14.21
CA TYR A 34 7.84 8.48 15.26
C TYR A 34 7.39 7.15 14.65
N ASP A 35 8.15 6.09 14.94
CA ASP A 35 7.82 4.73 14.56
C ASP A 35 6.87 4.12 15.60
N LEU A 36 5.57 4.46 15.52
CA LEU A 36 4.57 4.04 16.51
C LEU A 36 4.44 2.51 16.65
N PHE A 37 4.68 1.78 15.56
CA PHE A 37 4.51 0.32 15.48
C PHE A 37 5.77 -0.40 14.99
N GLY A 38 6.92 0.29 15.01
CA GLY A 38 8.14 -0.13 14.31
C GLY A 38 8.07 0.11 12.80
N LYS A 39 9.23 0.08 12.14
CA LYS A 39 9.38 0.44 10.71
C LYS A 39 10.14 -0.63 9.93
N GLY A 40 9.74 -0.86 8.68
CA GLY A 40 10.42 -1.77 7.74
C GLY A 40 10.13 -3.27 7.95
N GLY A 41 9.24 -3.61 8.90
CA GLY A 41 8.88 -5.00 9.16
C GLY A 41 8.17 -5.65 7.97
N ALA A 42 7.36 -4.89 7.24
CA ALA A 42 6.67 -5.36 6.04
C ALA A 42 7.62 -5.52 4.85
N GLU A 43 8.62 -4.64 4.71
CA GLU A 43 9.63 -4.74 3.65
C GLU A 43 10.52 -5.98 3.84
N VAL A 44 11.02 -6.20 5.06
CA VAL A 44 11.79 -7.41 5.40
C VAL A 44 10.95 -8.67 5.17
N LEU A 45 9.67 -8.62 5.51
CA LEU A 45 8.74 -9.72 5.24
C LEU A 45 8.61 -9.99 3.74
N ALA A 46 8.40 -8.96 2.94
CA ALA A 46 8.27 -9.08 1.49
C ALA A 46 9.51 -9.74 0.89
N GLN A 47 10.70 -9.28 1.28
CA GLN A 47 11.98 -9.88 0.86
C GLN A 47 12.09 -11.35 1.28
N THR A 48 11.75 -11.67 2.53
CA THR A 48 11.83 -13.04 3.06
C THR A 48 10.90 -14.01 2.32
N MET A 49 9.75 -13.52 1.85
CA MET A 49 8.75 -14.33 1.14
C MET A 49 8.89 -14.26 -0.38
N GLY A 50 9.88 -13.54 -0.92
CA GLY A 50 10.03 -13.34 -2.36
C GLY A 50 8.89 -12.53 -3.00
N LEU A 51 8.20 -11.71 -2.20
CA LEU A 51 7.08 -10.89 -2.64
C LEU A 51 7.51 -9.44 -2.91
N PRO A 52 6.82 -8.73 -3.82
CA PRO A 52 7.02 -7.30 -4.01
C PRO A 52 6.68 -6.49 -2.77
N PHE A 53 7.54 -5.54 -2.41
CA PHE A 53 7.16 -4.45 -1.52
C PHE A 53 6.58 -3.31 -2.36
N LEU A 54 5.35 -2.89 -2.04
CA LEU A 54 4.62 -1.87 -2.81
C LEU A 54 4.75 -0.47 -2.20
N GLY A 55 5.32 -0.36 -1.00
CA GLY A 55 5.57 0.91 -0.33
C GLY A 55 5.01 0.96 1.09
N ALA A 56 5.25 2.10 1.72
CA ALA A 56 4.86 2.40 3.09
C ALA A 56 3.99 3.66 3.12
N VAL A 57 2.94 3.65 3.93
CA VAL A 57 1.98 4.77 4.03
C VAL A 57 2.03 5.37 5.45
N PRO A 58 2.33 6.68 5.59
CA PRO A 58 2.33 7.34 6.90
C PRO A 58 0.91 7.54 7.44
N ILE A 59 0.78 7.88 8.73
CA ILE A 59 -0.50 8.17 9.37
C ILE A 59 -0.56 9.60 9.94
N PRO A 60 -0.55 10.64 9.08
CA PRO A 60 -0.75 12.01 9.57
C PRO A 60 -2.20 12.20 10.03
N PRO A 61 -2.50 13.10 10.98
CA PRO A 61 -3.86 13.33 11.47
C PRO A 61 -4.84 13.74 10.37
N GLY A 62 -4.34 14.48 9.36
CA GLY A 62 -5.11 14.91 8.19
C GLY A 62 -5.71 13.73 7.42
N LEU A 63 -5.00 12.60 7.31
CA LEU A 63 -5.49 11.39 6.64
C LEU A 63 -6.82 10.92 7.21
N ARG A 64 -6.92 10.86 8.55
CA ARG A 64 -8.14 10.47 9.24
C ARG A 64 -9.24 11.51 9.06
N ILE A 65 -8.93 12.80 9.25
CA ILE A 65 -9.92 13.88 9.17
C ILE A 65 -10.56 13.95 7.77
N ASN A 66 -9.74 13.90 6.72
CA ASN A 66 -10.20 13.94 5.33
C ASN A 66 -11.02 12.70 4.98
N SER A 67 -10.63 11.53 5.48
CA SER A 67 -11.38 10.29 5.26
C SER A 67 -12.72 10.27 6.01
N ASP A 68 -12.72 10.64 7.29
CA ASP A 68 -13.91 10.69 8.16
C ASP A 68 -14.93 11.74 7.67
N SER A 69 -14.46 12.84 7.08
CA SER A 69 -15.31 13.87 6.48
C SER A 69 -15.90 13.49 5.11
N GLY A 70 -15.54 12.31 4.59
CA GLY A 70 -16.01 11.84 3.28
C GLY A 70 -15.29 12.48 2.08
N ASN A 71 -14.15 13.15 2.31
CA ASN A 71 -13.38 13.81 1.26
C ASN A 71 -11.90 13.35 1.25
N PRO A 72 -11.63 12.06 0.95
CA PRO A 72 -10.28 11.51 1.00
C PRO A 72 -9.34 12.04 -0.09
N THR A 73 -9.85 12.77 -1.09
CA THR A 73 -9.00 13.38 -2.13
C THR A 73 -8.13 14.51 -1.59
N LEU A 74 -8.55 15.16 -0.50
CA LEU A 74 -7.75 16.16 0.21
C LEU A 74 -6.43 15.61 0.76
N ASN A 75 -6.30 14.28 0.85
CA ASN A 75 -5.04 13.66 1.25
C ASN A 75 -3.90 13.91 0.25
N TRP A 76 -4.20 14.24 -1.01
CA TRP A 76 -3.18 14.63 -1.99
C TRP A 76 -2.63 16.06 -1.79
N GLU A 77 -3.22 16.85 -0.89
CA GLU A 77 -2.67 18.16 -0.52
C GLU A 77 -1.43 18.02 0.40
N ASP A 78 -1.29 16.88 1.09
CA ASP A 78 -0.08 16.52 1.83
C ASP A 78 0.94 15.87 0.87
N PRO A 79 2.13 16.47 0.66
CA PRO A 79 3.12 15.95 -0.27
C PRO A 79 3.61 14.54 0.06
N ALA A 80 3.69 14.18 1.34
CA ALA A 80 4.14 12.86 1.77
C ALA A 80 3.09 11.78 1.46
N LEU A 81 1.81 12.08 1.71
CA LEU A 81 0.71 11.19 1.34
C LEU A 81 0.55 11.06 -0.17
N ALA A 82 0.60 12.19 -0.90
CA ALA A 82 0.52 12.20 -2.37
C ALA A 82 1.60 11.30 -2.98
N SER A 83 2.86 11.49 -2.56
CA SER A 83 3.98 10.67 -3.03
C SER A 83 3.81 9.18 -2.68
N ALA A 84 3.35 8.87 -1.46
CA ALA A 84 3.12 7.49 -1.04
C ALA A 84 2.01 6.82 -1.84
N PHE A 85 0.88 7.51 -2.07
CA PHE A 85 -0.25 6.98 -2.83
C PHE A 85 0.05 6.85 -4.32
N ASP A 86 0.73 7.81 -4.93
CA ASP A 86 1.10 7.74 -6.34
C ASP A 86 2.12 6.62 -6.58
N GLY A 87 3.10 6.47 -5.70
CA GLY A 87 4.07 5.38 -5.73
C GLY A 87 3.39 4.01 -5.58
N LEU A 88 2.53 3.87 -4.58
CA LEU A 88 1.75 2.66 -4.33
C LEU A 88 0.86 2.30 -5.53
N SER A 89 0.16 3.28 -6.10
CA SER A 89 -0.73 3.09 -7.25
C SER A 89 0.05 2.65 -8.48
N THR A 90 1.20 3.30 -8.76
CA THR A 90 2.07 2.97 -9.89
C THR A 90 2.63 1.55 -9.79
N LEU A 91 3.12 1.17 -8.61
CA LEU A 91 3.65 -0.17 -8.39
C LEU A 91 2.55 -1.22 -8.46
N THR A 92 1.39 -0.95 -7.87
CA THR A 92 0.24 -1.87 -7.93
C THR A 92 -0.23 -2.08 -9.37
N ALA A 93 -0.38 -1.01 -10.15
CA ALA A 93 -0.74 -1.10 -11.56
C ALA A 93 0.30 -1.91 -12.37
N SER A 94 1.59 -1.71 -12.08
CA SER A 94 2.67 -2.49 -12.71
C SER A 94 2.55 -3.98 -12.38
N ARG A 95 2.22 -4.34 -11.13
CA ARG A 95 2.02 -5.74 -10.72
C ARG A 95 0.78 -6.37 -11.36
N ILE A 96 -0.31 -5.62 -11.43
CA ILE A 96 -1.51 -6.06 -12.15
C ILE A 96 -1.20 -6.32 -13.62
N SER A 97 -0.45 -5.42 -14.28
CA SER A 97 -0.06 -5.59 -15.68
C SER A 97 0.76 -6.87 -15.89
N VAL A 98 1.75 -7.12 -15.02
CA VAL A 98 2.55 -8.36 -15.06
C VAL A 98 1.67 -9.59 -14.84
N ALA A 99 0.81 -9.60 -13.82
CA ALA A 99 -0.08 -10.73 -13.52
C ALA A 99 -1.10 -11.00 -14.65
N ALA A 100 -1.64 -9.95 -15.26
CA ALA A 100 -2.56 -10.05 -16.40
C ALA A 100 -1.85 -10.61 -17.65
N SER A 101 -0.60 -10.20 -17.91
CA SER A 101 0.19 -10.70 -19.04
C SER A 101 0.49 -12.21 -18.97
N GLN A 102 0.47 -12.79 -17.76
CA GLN A 102 0.64 -14.22 -17.53
C GLN A 102 -0.65 -15.03 -17.78
N GLY A 103 -1.71 -14.40 -18.29
CA GLY A 103 -2.93 -15.06 -18.77
C GLY A 103 -3.93 -15.45 -17.70
N LYS A 104 -3.73 -15.04 -16.43
CA LYS A 104 -4.62 -15.37 -15.31
C LYS A 104 -5.67 -14.30 -15.00
N TYR A 105 -5.46 -13.06 -15.44
CA TYR A 105 -6.35 -11.94 -15.10
C TYR A 105 -6.76 -11.17 -16.36
N GLN A 106 -8.07 -11.06 -16.57
CA GLN A 106 -8.66 -10.24 -17.62
C GLN A 106 -8.85 -8.82 -17.06
N MET A 107 -8.15 -7.82 -17.63
CA MET A 107 -8.28 -6.44 -17.15
C MET A 107 -9.72 -5.96 -17.30
N PRO A 108 -10.32 -5.36 -16.26
CA PRO A 108 -11.63 -4.73 -16.39
C PRO A 108 -11.52 -3.49 -17.28
N THR A 109 -12.42 -3.36 -18.25
CA THR A 109 -12.53 -2.16 -19.07
C THR A 109 -13.23 -1.08 -18.27
N ILE A 110 -12.51 -0.03 -17.88
CA ILE A 110 -13.11 1.17 -17.28
C ILE A 110 -13.41 2.15 -18.42
N SER A 111 -14.70 2.32 -18.71
CA SER A 111 -15.19 3.36 -19.62
C SER A 111 -15.56 4.58 -18.80
N VAL A 112 -14.94 5.73 -19.07
CA VAL A 112 -15.39 7.02 -18.55
C VAL A 112 -16.22 7.68 -19.65
N SER A 113 -17.52 7.87 -19.40
CA SER A 113 -18.46 8.61 -20.27
C SER A 113 -18.56 10.07 -19.86
#